data_AF-A0AAV5TWC8-F1
#
_entry.id   AF-A0AAV5TWC8-F1
#
_cell.length_a   1.000
_cell.length_b   1.000
_cell.length_c   1.000
_cell.angle_alpha   90.00
_cell.angle_beta   90.00
_cell.angle_gamma   90.00
#
_symmetry.space_group_name_H-M   'P 1'
#
loop_
_entity.id
_entity.type
_entity.pdbx_description
1 polymer ?
#
loop_
_entity_poly.entity_id
_entity_poly.type
_entity_poly.pdbx_seq_one_letter_code
_entity_poly.pdbx_strand_id
1 'polypeptide(L)'
;QRRDFKQDPTWTPPAPTTRNLPSFEYLVVSKESLLSLLRKCTNCRTGENHLSFRMEGMAVTCTGECNSCPHKFTWGNIKVLNTSKCSNMERLPKINVDITYGAVITSIGGTKLHQICSLVGISPLSNNTFHRIKKLYVSPAIAETFWKMQGKVIDALRERIEKGGKLHIAGDGSFDSRGYSGKYCRYFFLDAENNNVRARMVETPDTTERKRKAALAQKRREIDRLTRPLVPSAADPNLEEEWSSDEEGEEETGEDEEEDEE
;
A
#
# COMPACT_ATOMS: atom_id res chain seq x y z
N GLN A 1 -5.49 29.25 -3.53
CA GLN A 1 -6.27 29.60 -2.33
C GLN A 1 -6.27 28.42 -1.38
N ARG A 2 -5.63 28.53 -0.20
CA ARG A 2 -5.76 27.52 0.86
C ARG A 2 -7.20 27.57 1.37
N ARG A 3 -8.02 26.57 1.06
CA ARG A 3 -9.31 26.42 1.72
C ARG A 3 -9.03 25.99 3.16
N ASP A 4 -9.45 26.80 4.12
CA ASP A 4 -9.42 26.44 5.53
C ASP A 4 -10.26 25.17 5.72
N PHE A 5 -9.62 24.10 6.21
CA PHE A 5 -10.24 22.81 6.48
C PHE A 5 -11.48 22.90 7.39
N LYS A 6 -11.63 24.02 8.11
CA LYS A 6 -12.75 24.34 9.01
C LYS A 6 -14.04 24.78 8.30
N GLN A 7 -14.01 24.98 6.97
CA GLN A 7 -15.17 25.43 6.19
C GLN A 7 -15.86 24.29 5.42
N ASP A 8 -15.48 23.03 5.65
CA ASP A 8 -16.18 21.90 5.05
C ASP A 8 -17.55 21.70 5.76
N PRO A 9 -18.69 21.89 5.07
CA PRO A 9 -20.02 21.72 5.66
C PRO A 9 -20.35 20.28 6.05
N THR A 10 -19.52 19.29 5.66
CA THR A 10 -19.60 17.90 6.14
C THR A 10 -18.70 17.59 7.32
N TRP A 11 -17.88 18.54 7.78
CA TRP A 11 -17.05 18.38 8.96
C TRP A 11 -17.86 18.72 10.22
N THR A 12 -18.42 17.70 10.86
CA THR A 12 -18.85 17.80 12.26
C THR A 12 -17.68 17.48 13.19
N PRO A 13 -17.29 18.38 14.11
CA PRO A 13 -16.36 18.00 15.17
C PRO A 13 -16.95 16.83 15.96
N PRO A 14 -16.13 15.86 16.40
CA PRO A 14 -16.63 14.79 17.25
C PRO A 14 -17.30 15.40 18.49
N ALA A 15 -18.43 14.82 18.90
CA ALA A 15 -19.16 15.27 20.07
C ALA A 15 -18.21 15.40 21.28
N PRO A 16 -18.34 16.46 22.10
CA PRO A 16 -17.52 16.60 23.30
C PRO A 16 -17.68 15.34 24.16
N THR A 17 -16.57 14.64 24.37
CA THR A 17 -16.57 13.39 25.13
C THR A 17 -17.05 13.69 26.55
N THR A 18 -17.96 12.87 27.06
CA THR A 18 -18.67 13.05 28.33
C THR A 18 -17.79 12.96 29.59
N ARG A 19 -16.46 13.05 29.47
CA ARG A 19 -15.47 13.05 30.58
C ARG A 19 -14.18 13.84 30.29
N ASN A 20 -14.15 14.82 29.37
CA ASN A 20 -12.93 15.51 28.94
C ASN A 20 -11.82 14.57 28.41
N LEU A 21 -12.21 13.50 27.71
CA LEU A 21 -11.26 12.58 27.06
C LEU A 21 -10.82 13.17 25.71
N PRO A 22 -9.53 13.10 25.35
CA PRO A 22 -9.07 13.49 24.02
C PRO A 22 -9.84 12.76 22.91
N SER A 23 -10.15 13.47 21.83
CA SER A 23 -10.86 12.90 20.66
C SER A 23 -9.99 11.98 19.80
N PHE A 24 -8.67 12.04 19.95
CA PHE A 24 -7.70 11.26 19.18
C PHE A 24 -7.25 10.03 19.98
N GLU A 25 -7.12 8.89 19.29
CA GLU A 25 -6.65 7.63 19.90
C GLU A 25 -5.19 7.72 20.37
N TYR A 26 -4.36 8.50 19.66
CA TYR A 26 -2.93 8.63 19.93
C TYR A 26 -2.58 10.02 20.45
N LEU A 27 -1.71 10.05 21.47
CA LEU A 27 -1.14 11.27 22.03
C LEU A 27 0.38 11.25 21.84
N VAL A 28 0.93 12.36 21.36
CA VAL A 28 2.38 12.56 21.31
C VAL A 28 2.82 13.13 22.66
N VAL A 29 3.70 12.41 23.34
CA VAL A 29 4.17 12.78 24.68
C VAL A 29 5.70 12.86 24.67
N SER A 30 6.26 13.95 25.21
CA SER A 30 7.71 14.11 25.36
C SER A 30 8.30 12.99 26.23
N LYS A 31 9.54 12.58 25.92
CA LYS A 31 10.27 11.59 26.70
C LYS A 31 10.33 11.94 28.19
N GLU A 32 10.61 13.19 28.52
CA GLU A 32 10.79 13.66 29.91
C GLU A 32 9.50 13.51 30.72
N SER A 33 8.37 13.94 30.16
CA SER A 33 7.06 13.80 30.80
C SER A 33 6.72 12.34 31.07
N LEU A 34 6.95 11.45 30.10
CA LEU A 34 6.70 10.01 30.28
C LEU A 34 7.63 9.39 31.34
N LEU A 35 8.93 9.71 31.30
CA LEU A 35 9.91 9.21 32.26
C LEU A 35 9.62 9.68 33.69
N SER A 36 9.12 10.91 33.86
CA SER A 36 8.75 11.45 35.17
C SER A 36 7.65 10.63 35.87
N LEU A 37 6.77 10.00 35.08
CA LEU A 37 5.71 9.12 35.56
C LEU A 37 6.23 7.71 35.82
N LEU A 38 7.00 7.15 34.87
CA LEU A 38 7.46 5.75 34.95
C LEU A 38 8.57 5.52 35.99
N ARG A 39 9.37 6.55 36.32
CA ARG A 39 10.44 6.43 37.33
C ARG A 39 9.93 6.29 38.75
N LYS A 40 8.72 6.76 39.07
CA LYS A 40 8.17 6.67 40.42
C LYS A 40 7.51 5.30 40.62
N CYS A 41 7.89 4.59 41.68
CA CYS A 41 7.22 3.34 42.02
C CYS A 41 5.76 3.61 42.43
N THR A 42 4.80 3.03 41.71
CA THR A 42 3.36 3.19 42.01
C THR A 42 2.93 2.42 43.26
N ASN A 43 3.70 1.40 43.66
CA ASN A 43 3.40 0.57 44.83
C ASN A 43 3.91 1.22 46.13
N CYS A 44 5.23 1.42 46.28
CA CYS A 44 5.81 1.96 47.51
C CYS A 44 5.90 3.49 47.56
N ARG A 45 5.79 4.19 46.42
CA ARG A 45 5.84 5.66 46.27
C ARG A 45 7.13 6.37 46.72
N THR A 46 8.03 5.68 47.41
CA THR A 46 9.31 6.18 47.89
C THR A 46 10.48 5.75 47.02
N GLY A 47 10.38 4.57 46.39
CA GLY A 47 11.43 4.02 45.54
C GLY A 47 11.39 4.53 44.10
N GLU A 48 12.55 4.46 43.46
CA GLU A 48 12.73 4.74 42.04
C GLU A 48 12.80 3.42 41.25
N ASN A 49 12.13 3.41 40.11
CA ASN A 49 12.14 2.30 39.18
C ASN A 49 13.37 2.41 38.26
N HIS A 50 14.19 1.35 38.24
CA HIS A 50 15.20 1.17 37.20
C HIS A 50 14.51 0.69 35.92
N LEU A 51 14.56 1.50 34.86
CA LEU A 51 13.77 1.30 33.64
C LEU A 51 14.62 0.69 32.51
N SER A 52 14.05 -0.26 31.79
CA SER A 52 14.56 -0.78 30.52
C SER A 52 13.52 -0.56 29.42
N PHE A 53 13.97 -0.14 28.24
CA PHE A 53 13.10 0.21 27.12
C PHE A 53 13.37 -0.69 25.91
N ARG A 54 12.30 -1.05 25.23
CA ARG A 54 12.32 -1.74 23.94
C ARG A 54 11.42 -1.00 22.96
N MET A 55 11.99 -0.64 21.82
CA MET A 55 11.31 0.09 20.75
C MET A 55 11.13 -0.84 19.55
N GLU A 56 9.92 -0.90 19.01
CA GLU A 56 9.60 -1.59 17.74
C GLU A 56 8.86 -0.60 16.84
N GLY A 57 9.60 0.21 16.10
CA GLY A 57 9.02 1.38 15.41
C GLY A 57 8.44 2.35 16.44
N MET A 58 7.16 2.70 16.29
CA MET A 58 6.49 3.62 17.23
C MET A 58 5.91 2.93 18.47
N ALA A 59 6.03 1.61 18.56
CA ALA A 59 5.62 0.87 19.74
C ALA A 59 6.75 0.88 20.78
N VAL A 60 6.39 1.25 22.01
CA VAL A 60 7.31 1.37 23.15
C VAL A 60 6.84 0.41 24.23
N THR A 61 7.75 -0.44 24.67
CA THR A 61 7.58 -1.26 25.88
C THR A 61 8.63 -0.85 26.89
N CYS A 62 8.22 -0.62 28.13
CA CYS A 62 9.09 -0.34 29.26
C CYS A 62 8.90 -1.43 30.31
N THR A 63 9.99 -2.02 30.78
CA THR A 63 9.99 -2.85 31.99
C THR A 63 10.71 -2.09 33.09
N GLY A 64 10.26 -2.24 34.32
CA GLY A 64 10.87 -1.57 35.46
C GLY A 64 10.85 -2.41 36.71
N GLU A 65 11.91 -2.27 37.50
CA GLU A 65 12.04 -2.88 38.81
C GLU A 65 12.36 -1.79 39.84
N CYS A 66 11.65 -1.80 40.96
CA CYS A 66 11.86 -0.82 42.03
C CYS A 66 13.12 -1.15 42.83
N ASN A 67 13.91 -0.13 43.18
CA ASN A 67 15.08 -0.29 44.03
C ASN A 67 14.76 -0.54 45.52
N SER A 68 13.55 -0.19 45.97
CA SER A 68 13.17 -0.18 47.39
C SER A 68 12.17 -1.28 47.76
N CYS A 69 11.53 -1.92 46.78
CA CYS A 69 10.59 -3.03 47.01
C CYS A 69 10.64 -4.02 45.85
N PRO A 70 10.17 -5.27 46.02
CA PRO A 70 10.24 -6.31 44.97
C PRO A 70 9.25 -6.08 43.80
N HIS A 71 8.69 -4.88 43.67
CA HIS A 71 7.72 -4.58 42.63
C HIS A 71 8.39 -4.50 41.26
N LYS A 72 7.84 -5.27 40.31
CA LYS A 72 8.20 -5.26 38.90
C LYS A 72 6.97 -4.92 38.08
N PHE A 73 7.14 -4.16 37.01
CA PHE A 73 6.06 -3.83 36.10
C PHE A 73 6.51 -3.86 34.64
N THR A 74 5.52 -4.01 33.77
CA THR A 74 5.66 -3.86 32.32
C THR A 74 4.61 -2.88 31.85
N TRP A 75 5.05 -1.83 31.17
CA TRP A 75 4.21 -0.82 30.56
C TRP A 75 4.40 -0.84 29.04
N GLY A 76 3.33 -0.63 28.28
CA GLY A 76 3.40 -0.50 26.83
C GLY A 76 2.43 0.58 26.35
N ASN A 77 2.81 1.33 25.32
CA ASN A 77 1.96 2.38 24.76
C ASN A 77 0.83 1.84 23.86
N ILE A 78 0.88 0.57 23.49
CA ILE A 78 -0.08 0.00 22.54
C ILE A 78 -0.28 -1.51 22.73
N LYS A 79 -1.44 -1.99 22.27
CA LYS A 79 -1.73 -3.41 22.15
C LYS A 79 -1.05 -4.01 20.91
N VAL A 80 -0.61 -5.25 21.03
CA VAL A 80 -0.14 -6.06 19.90
C VAL A 80 -1.35 -6.76 19.28
N LEU A 81 -1.49 -6.65 17.97
CA LEU A 81 -2.55 -7.32 17.21
C LEU A 81 -2.16 -8.76 16.90
N ASN A 82 -3.19 -9.59 16.67
CA ASN A 82 -3.01 -10.96 16.20
C ASN A 82 -2.52 -10.95 14.75
N THR A 83 -1.59 -11.85 14.43
CA THR A 83 -1.02 -12.00 13.09
C THR A 83 -1.64 -13.17 12.34
N SER A 84 -1.63 -13.10 11.01
CA SER A 84 -2.10 -14.19 10.13
C SER A 84 -1.19 -15.42 10.17
N LYS A 85 0.06 -15.27 10.63
CA LYS A 85 0.97 -16.37 10.89
C LYS A 85 0.81 -16.86 12.33
N CYS A 86 0.60 -18.17 12.49
CA CYS A 86 0.55 -18.86 13.79
C CYS A 86 1.92 -19.02 14.47
N SER A 87 3.00 -18.47 13.92
CA SER A 87 4.27 -18.45 14.65
C SER A 87 4.22 -17.33 15.69
N ASN A 88 4.42 -17.69 16.96
CA ASN A 88 4.42 -16.80 18.13
C ASN A 88 5.49 -15.67 18.10
N MET A 89 6.16 -15.45 16.97
CA MET A 89 7.27 -14.51 16.82
C MET A 89 6.89 -13.20 16.13
N GLU A 90 5.82 -13.14 15.34
CA GLU A 90 5.46 -11.88 14.68
C GLU A 90 4.60 -11.02 15.61
N ARG A 91 5.20 -9.95 16.14
CA ARG A 91 4.47 -8.91 16.88
C ARG A 91 4.02 -7.85 15.89
N LEU A 92 2.73 -7.52 15.91
CA LEU A 92 2.16 -6.48 15.08
C LEU A 92 1.55 -5.38 15.95
N PRO A 93 2.35 -4.40 16.41
CA PRO A 93 1.81 -3.29 17.19
C PRO A 93 0.80 -2.48 16.37
N LYS A 94 -0.39 -2.21 16.92
CA LYS A 94 -1.48 -1.51 16.21
C LYS A 94 -1.03 -0.16 15.62
N ILE A 95 -0.28 0.63 16.39
CA ILE A 95 0.21 1.94 15.96
C ILE A 95 1.06 1.88 14.68
N ASN A 96 1.86 0.81 14.52
CA ASN A 96 2.68 0.63 13.33
C ASN A 96 1.81 0.33 12.10
N VAL A 97 0.69 -0.39 12.29
CA VAL A 97 -0.29 -0.65 11.22
C VAL A 97 -1.01 0.63 10.83
N ASP A 98 -1.52 1.38 11.80
CA ASP A 98 -2.31 2.59 11.54
C ASP A 98 -1.48 3.69 10.87
N ILE A 99 -0.24 3.87 11.28
CA ILE A 99 0.68 4.82 10.63
C ILE A 99 1.04 4.36 9.22
N THR A 100 1.25 3.05 9.02
CA THR A 100 1.50 2.51 7.68
C THR A 100 0.27 2.71 6.78
N TYR A 101 -0.93 2.46 7.30
CA TYR A 101 -2.18 2.72 6.61
C TYR A 101 -2.31 4.19 6.23
N GLY A 102 -2.16 5.10 7.21
CA GLY A 102 -2.20 6.54 7.00
C GLY A 102 -1.23 6.99 5.92
N ALA A 103 0.02 6.54 5.98
CA ALA A 103 1.02 6.84 4.97
C ALA A 103 0.64 6.32 3.57
N VAL A 104 0.09 5.11 3.46
CA VAL A 104 -0.34 4.54 2.17
C VAL A 104 -1.48 5.33 1.55
N ILE A 105 -2.51 5.68 2.33
CA ILE A 105 -3.68 6.42 1.81
C ILE A 105 -3.33 7.86 1.44
N THR A 106 -2.36 8.49 2.12
CA THR A 106 -1.87 9.84 1.78
C THR A 106 -0.70 9.82 0.79
N SER A 107 -0.38 8.66 0.20
CA SER A 107 0.74 8.48 -0.75
C SER A 107 2.12 8.91 -0.20
N ILE A 108 2.32 8.83 1.12
CA ILE A 108 3.62 9.02 1.75
C ILE A 108 4.38 7.68 1.69
N GLY A 109 5.52 7.68 1.00
CA GLY A 109 6.42 6.52 0.95
C GLY A 109 7.11 6.27 2.30
N GLY A 110 7.49 5.02 2.57
CA GLY A 110 8.15 4.61 3.81
C GLY A 110 9.41 5.42 4.13
N THR A 111 10.24 5.72 3.12
CA THR A 111 11.44 6.55 3.28
C THR A 111 11.12 7.96 3.78
N LYS A 112 10.08 8.61 3.23
CA LYS A 112 9.66 9.95 3.68
C LYS A 112 9.12 9.91 5.10
N LEU A 113 8.30 8.91 5.42
CA LEU A 113 7.79 8.71 6.78
C LEU A 113 8.94 8.51 7.78
N HIS A 114 9.92 7.67 7.44
CA HIS A 114 11.11 7.44 8.26
C HIS A 114 11.88 8.75 8.49
N GLN A 115 12.13 9.53 7.44
CA GLN A 115 12.82 10.82 7.54
C GLN A 115 12.10 11.78 8.48
N ILE A 116 10.78 11.94 8.34
CA ILE A 116 9.97 12.80 9.21
C ILE A 116 10.12 12.36 10.68
N CYS A 117 10.00 11.06 10.95
CA CYS A 117 10.10 10.53 12.31
C CYS A 117 11.49 10.79 12.90
N SER A 118 12.54 10.51 12.15
CA SER A 118 13.93 10.73 12.58
C SER A 118 14.21 12.21 12.88
N LEU A 119 13.72 13.13 12.05
CA LEU A 119 13.92 14.57 12.23
C LEU A 119 13.19 15.13 13.46
N VAL A 120 12.02 14.59 13.78
CA VAL A 120 11.23 15.00 14.96
C VAL A 120 11.66 14.27 16.24
N GLY A 121 12.56 13.29 16.14
CA GLY A 121 13.03 12.49 17.28
C GLY A 121 12.07 11.38 17.70
N ILE A 122 11.17 10.96 16.82
CA ILE A 122 10.26 9.82 17.01
C ILE A 122 10.95 8.57 16.46
N SER A 123 10.85 7.45 17.19
CA SER A 123 11.44 6.18 16.72
C SER A 123 10.78 5.73 15.40
N PRO A 124 11.55 5.62 14.31
CA PRO A 124 10.99 5.36 12.99
C PRO A 124 10.70 3.87 12.79
N LEU A 125 9.72 3.56 11.94
CA LEU A 125 9.59 2.21 11.38
C LEU A 125 10.69 2.00 10.34
N SER A 126 11.32 0.82 10.35
CA SER A 126 12.24 0.45 9.26
C SER A 126 11.47 0.31 7.94
N ASN A 127 12.13 0.61 6.81
CA ASN A 127 11.53 0.43 5.48
C ASN A 127 11.07 -1.03 5.27
N ASN A 128 11.84 -2.01 5.72
CA ASN A 128 11.47 -3.42 5.63
C ASN A 128 10.17 -3.72 6.39
N THR A 129 10.05 -3.21 7.62
CA THR A 129 8.83 -3.37 8.44
C THR A 129 7.64 -2.68 7.77
N PHE A 130 7.83 -1.45 7.28
CA PHE A 130 6.79 -0.69 6.58
C PHE A 130 6.28 -1.45 5.35
N HIS A 131 7.18 -1.89 4.47
CA HIS A 131 6.80 -2.63 3.26
C HIS A 131 6.16 -3.97 3.57
N ARG A 132 6.62 -4.66 4.62
CA ARG A 132 6.00 -5.91 5.09
C ARG A 132 4.57 -5.68 5.58
N ILE A 133 4.36 -4.68 6.44
CA ILE A 133 3.01 -4.33 6.93
C ILE A 133 2.10 -3.92 5.76
N LYS A 134 2.62 -3.07 4.86
CA LYS A 134 1.91 -2.65 3.65
C LYS A 134 1.44 -3.86 2.84
N LYS A 135 2.37 -4.78 2.52
CA LYS A 135 2.10 -5.95 1.67
C LYS A 135 1.13 -6.94 2.31
N LEU A 136 1.29 -7.23 3.60
CA LEU A 136 0.56 -8.32 4.26
C LEU A 136 -0.81 -7.90 4.83
N TYR A 137 -0.96 -6.64 5.24
CA TYR A 137 -2.15 -6.22 5.99
C TYR A 137 -2.88 -5.05 5.32
N VAL A 138 -2.16 -3.97 5.00
CA VAL A 138 -2.79 -2.73 4.50
C VAL A 138 -3.32 -2.89 3.07
N SER A 139 -2.47 -3.34 2.12
CA SER A 139 -2.88 -3.49 0.72
C SER A 139 -4.04 -4.48 0.54
N PRO A 140 -4.04 -5.67 1.18
CA PRO A 140 -5.20 -6.58 1.10
C PRO A 140 -6.48 -5.96 1.67
N ALA A 141 -6.42 -5.29 2.81
CA ALA A 141 -7.58 -4.63 3.42
C ALA A 141 -8.15 -3.50 2.55
N ILE A 142 -7.27 -2.70 1.93
CA ILE A 142 -7.66 -1.68 0.96
C ILE A 142 -8.35 -2.32 -0.25
N ALA A 143 -7.76 -3.39 -0.81
CA ALA A 143 -8.33 -4.07 -1.97
C ALA A 143 -9.70 -4.67 -1.65
N GLU A 144 -9.85 -5.35 -0.50
CA GLU A 144 -11.13 -5.90 -0.05
C GLU A 144 -12.18 -4.80 0.11
N THR A 145 -11.84 -3.70 0.77
CA THR A 145 -12.76 -2.57 0.96
C THR A 145 -13.14 -1.94 -0.37
N PHE A 146 -12.17 -1.76 -1.27
CA PHE A 146 -12.40 -1.27 -2.62
C PHE A 146 -13.39 -2.14 -3.38
N TRP A 147 -13.18 -3.47 -3.41
CA TRP A 147 -14.08 -4.38 -4.12
C TRP A 147 -15.48 -4.43 -3.50
N LYS A 148 -15.59 -4.35 -2.17
CA LYS A 148 -16.90 -4.23 -1.49
C LYS A 148 -17.62 -2.93 -1.89
N MET A 149 -16.92 -1.80 -1.96
CA MET A 149 -17.50 -0.53 -2.40
C MET A 149 -17.93 -0.60 -3.88
N GLN A 150 -17.09 -1.17 -4.74
CA GLN A 150 -17.42 -1.37 -6.15
C GLN A 150 -18.63 -2.29 -6.33
N GLY A 151 -18.78 -3.33 -5.51
CA GLY A 151 -19.97 -4.19 -5.48
C GLY A 151 -21.25 -3.40 -5.18
N LYS A 152 -21.24 -2.56 -4.14
CA LYS A 152 -22.39 -1.71 -3.78
C LYS A 152 -22.77 -0.75 -4.92
N VAL A 153 -21.78 -0.18 -5.61
CA VAL A 153 -22.04 0.68 -6.79
C VAL A 153 -22.73 -0.13 -7.89
N ILE A 154 -22.30 -1.36 -8.15
CA ILE A 154 -22.94 -2.24 -9.16
C ILE A 154 -24.38 -2.56 -8.79
N ASP A 155 -24.63 -2.91 -7.53
CA ASP A 155 -25.97 -3.29 -7.09
C ASP A 155 -26.94 -2.10 -7.19
N ALA A 156 -26.48 -0.89 -6.82
CA ALA A 156 -27.25 0.34 -7.01
C ALA A 156 -27.54 0.64 -8.49
N LEU A 157 -26.56 0.41 -9.37
CA LEU A 157 -26.75 0.59 -10.81
C LEU A 157 -27.75 -0.43 -11.40
N ARG A 158 -27.70 -1.69 -10.94
CA ARG A 158 -28.66 -2.74 -11.34
C ARG A 158 -30.08 -2.39 -10.95
N GLU A 159 -30.29 -1.99 -9.69
CA GLU A 159 -31.60 -1.57 -9.19
C GLU A 159 -32.17 -0.39 -10.00
N ARG A 160 -31.30 0.56 -10.38
CA ARG A 160 -31.69 1.68 -11.23
C ARG A 160 -32.15 1.23 -12.61
N ILE A 161 -31.43 0.30 -13.23
CA ILE A 161 -31.78 -0.25 -14.56
C ILE A 161 -33.10 -1.02 -14.48
N GLU A 162 -33.31 -1.82 -13.44
CA GLU A 162 -34.57 -2.57 -13.23
C GLU A 162 -35.79 -1.66 -13.08
N LYS A 163 -35.63 -0.48 -12.48
CA LYS A 163 -36.68 0.56 -12.38
C LYS A 163 -36.89 1.34 -13.69
N GLY A 164 -36.24 0.95 -14.78
CA GLY A 164 -36.32 1.61 -16.08
C GLY A 164 -35.44 2.87 -16.20
N GLY A 165 -34.52 3.09 -15.26
CA GLY A 165 -33.58 4.19 -15.30
C GLY A 165 -32.54 4.02 -16.41
N LYS A 166 -32.22 5.13 -17.09
CA LYS A 166 -31.13 5.16 -18.08
C LYS A 166 -29.78 5.32 -17.38
N LEU A 167 -28.74 4.73 -17.94
CA LEU A 167 -27.37 4.83 -17.43
C LEU A 167 -26.50 5.54 -18.47
N HIS A 168 -25.94 6.69 -18.09
CA HIS A 168 -25.02 7.46 -18.93
C HIS A 168 -23.59 7.13 -18.50
N ILE A 169 -22.91 6.29 -19.27
CA ILE A 169 -21.54 5.88 -18.96
C ILE A 169 -20.58 6.72 -19.80
N ALA A 170 -19.65 7.39 -19.14
CA ALA A 170 -18.43 7.90 -19.75
C ALA A 170 -17.26 7.00 -19.36
N GLY A 171 -16.20 6.96 -20.15
CA GLY A 171 -15.02 6.22 -19.77
C GLY A 171 -13.76 6.72 -20.43
N ASP A 172 -12.65 6.52 -19.74
CA ASP A 172 -11.32 6.90 -20.21
C ASP A 172 -10.32 5.76 -19.94
N GLY A 173 -9.40 5.58 -20.88
CA GLY A 173 -8.38 4.53 -20.85
C GLY A 173 -7.00 5.12 -20.66
N SER A 174 -6.36 4.81 -19.54
CA SER A 174 -4.95 5.16 -19.33
C SER A 174 -4.07 3.93 -19.55
N PHE A 175 -3.10 4.05 -20.45
CA PHE A 175 -2.00 3.09 -20.56
C PHE A 175 -0.95 3.39 -19.49
N ASP A 176 -0.36 2.35 -18.91
CA ASP A 176 0.82 2.54 -18.06
C ASP A 176 1.99 3.06 -18.92
N SER A 177 2.90 3.81 -18.29
CA SER A 177 3.90 4.73 -18.86
C SER A 177 4.71 4.27 -20.09
N ARG A 178 5.34 5.24 -20.76
CA ARG A 178 6.35 5.08 -21.85
C ARG A 178 7.38 4.00 -21.50
N GLY A 179 7.30 2.84 -22.16
CA GLY A 179 8.29 1.76 -22.08
C GLY A 179 7.69 0.38 -21.78
N TYR A 180 7.52 -0.42 -22.84
CA TYR A 180 7.57 -1.90 -22.81
C TYR A 180 6.38 -2.78 -22.41
N SER A 181 5.14 -2.28 -22.32
CA SER A 181 3.99 -3.02 -22.87
C SER A 181 2.67 -2.27 -22.71
N GLY A 182 2.14 -1.74 -23.81
CA GLY A 182 0.74 -1.28 -23.89
C GLY A 182 -0.28 -2.43 -23.85
N LYS A 183 0.08 -3.59 -23.29
CA LYS A 183 -0.71 -4.81 -23.27
C LYS A 183 -1.90 -4.74 -22.32
N TYR A 184 -1.78 -3.90 -21.29
CA TYR A 184 -2.84 -3.71 -20.31
C TYR A 184 -3.23 -2.24 -20.29
N CYS A 185 -4.49 -1.97 -20.61
CA CYS A 185 -5.10 -0.66 -20.48
C CYS A 185 -5.93 -0.63 -19.18
N ARG A 186 -5.72 0.40 -18.38
CA ARG A 186 -6.57 0.68 -17.22
C ARG A 186 -7.73 1.54 -17.71
N TYR A 187 -8.91 0.94 -17.75
CA TYR A 187 -10.13 1.60 -18.17
C TYR A 187 -10.94 2.05 -16.95
N PHE A 188 -11.34 3.32 -16.94
CA PHE A 188 -12.23 3.89 -15.94
C PHE A 188 -13.61 4.10 -16.58
N PHE A 189 -14.65 3.60 -15.93
CA PHE A 189 -16.03 3.90 -16.25
C PHE A 189 -16.57 4.86 -15.19
N LEU A 190 -17.23 5.91 -15.63
CA LEU A 190 -17.91 6.90 -14.80
C LEU A 190 -19.39 6.87 -15.14
N ASP A 191 -20.25 6.76 -14.14
CA ASP A 191 -21.64 7.17 -14.31
C ASP A 191 -21.68 8.70 -14.33
N ALA A 192 -21.93 9.28 -15.50
CA ALA A 192 -21.85 10.72 -15.77
C ALA A 192 -22.84 11.55 -14.94
N GLU A 193 -23.90 10.93 -14.41
CA GLU A 193 -24.86 11.63 -13.55
C GLU A 193 -24.46 11.62 -12.08
N ASN A 194 -23.89 10.52 -11.58
CA ASN A 194 -23.61 10.33 -10.15
C ASN A 194 -22.13 10.48 -9.79
N ASN A 195 -21.25 10.70 -10.76
CA ASN A 195 -19.78 10.74 -10.61
C ASN A 195 -19.18 9.49 -9.95
N ASN A 196 -19.90 8.37 -9.99
CA ASN A 196 -19.40 7.10 -9.46
C ASN A 196 -18.37 6.51 -10.42
N VAL A 197 -17.12 6.39 -9.95
CA VAL A 197 -16.01 5.86 -10.73
C VAL A 197 -15.81 4.37 -10.46
N ARG A 198 -15.71 3.60 -11.55
CA ARG A 198 -15.29 2.21 -11.57
C ARG A 198 -14.01 2.06 -12.36
N ALA A 199 -13.02 1.40 -11.79
CA ALA A 199 -11.78 1.06 -12.50
C ALA A 199 -11.78 -0.44 -12.87
N ARG A 200 -11.32 -0.77 -14.08
CA ARG A 200 -11.07 -2.13 -14.53
C ARG A 200 -9.79 -2.18 -15.34
N MET A 201 -8.90 -3.13 -15.06
CA MET A 201 -7.82 -3.47 -16.00
C MET A 201 -8.36 -4.40 -17.07
N VAL A 202 -8.08 -4.06 -18.32
CA VAL A 202 -8.47 -4.82 -19.50
C VAL A 202 -7.20 -5.09 -20.29
N GLU A 203 -6.98 -6.35 -20.68
CA GLU A 203 -5.95 -6.67 -21.67
C GLU A 203 -6.39 -6.02 -22.98
N THR A 204 -5.54 -5.18 -23.55
CA THR A 204 -5.88 -4.58 -24.83
C THR A 204 -5.96 -5.70 -25.86
N PRO A 205 -7.00 -5.73 -26.71
CA PRO A 205 -6.93 -6.54 -27.92
C PRO A 205 -5.67 -6.12 -28.67
N ASP A 206 -4.85 -7.10 -29.08
CA ASP A 206 -3.61 -6.84 -29.83
C ASP A 206 -3.92 -5.85 -30.95
N THR A 207 -3.36 -4.64 -30.86
CA THR A 207 -3.80 -3.51 -31.69
C THR A 207 -3.52 -3.72 -33.18
N THR A 208 -2.71 -4.71 -33.53
CA THR A 208 -2.45 -5.14 -34.91
C THR A 208 -2.26 -6.66 -34.97
N GLU A 209 -2.66 -7.27 -36.09
CA GLU A 209 -2.50 -8.72 -36.34
C GLU A 209 -1.03 -9.17 -36.22
N ARG A 210 -0.09 -8.27 -36.55
CA ARG A 210 1.36 -8.46 -36.39
C ARG A 210 1.76 -8.61 -34.92
N LYS A 211 1.23 -7.78 -34.01
CA LYS A 211 1.48 -7.88 -32.56
C LYS A 211 0.87 -9.14 -31.96
N ARG A 212 -0.32 -9.55 -32.44
CA ARG A 212 -0.94 -10.84 -32.06
C ARG A 212 -0.10 -12.04 -32.45
N LYS A 213 0.39 -12.07 -33.71
CA LYS A 213 1.28 -13.14 -34.20
C LYS A 213 2.60 -13.18 -33.42
N ALA A 214 3.18 -12.03 -33.10
CA ALA A 214 4.40 -11.95 -32.29
C ALA A 214 4.18 -12.47 -30.85
N ALA A 215 3.08 -12.09 -30.20
CA ALA A 215 2.74 -12.56 -28.85
C ALA A 215 2.47 -14.07 -28.80
N LEU A 216 1.80 -14.62 -29.82
CA LEU A 216 1.60 -16.06 -29.98
C LEU A 216 2.92 -16.81 -30.23
N ALA A 217 3.81 -16.24 -31.05
CA ALA A 217 5.14 -16.82 -31.30
C ALA A 217 6.01 -16.83 -30.03
N GLN A 218 5.98 -15.75 -29.24
CA GLN A 218 6.68 -15.68 -27.96
C GLN A 218 6.14 -16.70 -26.95
N LYS A 219 4.81 -16.82 -26.82
CA LYS A 219 4.19 -17.88 -26.00
C LYS A 219 4.60 -19.28 -26.44
N ARG A 220 4.68 -19.52 -27.76
CA ARG A 220 5.08 -20.83 -28.30
C ARG A 220 6.56 -21.15 -27.99
N ARG A 221 7.46 -20.15 -28.06
CA ARG A 221 8.86 -20.29 -27.64
C ARG A 221 9.00 -20.58 -26.15
N GLU A 222 8.23 -19.90 -25.32
CA GLU A 222 8.23 -20.11 -23.86
C GLU A 222 7.74 -21.52 -23.50
N ILE A 223 6.66 -21.99 -24.15
CA ILE A 223 6.15 -23.35 -23.98
C ILE A 223 7.21 -24.36 -24.42
N ASP A 224 7.81 -24.18 -25.60
CA ASP A 224 8.86 -25.07 -26.10
C ASP A 224 10.03 -25.16 -25.10
N ARG A 225 10.50 -24.03 -24.59
CA ARG A 225 11.54 -23.97 -23.54
C ARG A 225 11.16 -24.75 -22.29
N LEU A 226 9.92 -24.62 -21.81
CA LEU A 226 9.43 -25.27 -20.59
C LEU A 226 9.09 -26.75 -20.78
N THR A 227 8.74 -27.15 -22.00
CA THR A 227 8.41 -28.54 -22.34
C THR A 227 9.57 -29.31 -22.97
N ARG A 228 10.73 -28.68 -23.15
CA ARG A 228 11.93 -29.34 -23.65
C ARG A 228 12.31 -30.49 -22.72
N PRO A 229 12.55 -31.70 -23.26
CA PRO A 229 13.11 -32.80 -22.49
C PRO A 229 14.44 -32.36 -21.87
N LEU A 230 14.66 -32.67 -20.59
CA LEU A 230 15.95 -32.43 -19.94
C LEU A 230 16.99 -33.36 -20.57
N VAL A 231 17.70 -32.86 -21.58
CA VAL A 231 18.88 -33.52 -22.15
C VAL A 231 20.11 -33.10 -21.33
N PRO A 232 20.98 -34.03 -20.91
CA PRO A 232 22.25 -33.67 -20.28
C PRO A 232 23.04 -32.70 -21.17
N SER A 233 23.54 -31.60 -20.58
CA SER A 233 24.19 -30.48 -21.26
C SER A 233 25.29 -30.85 -22.27
N ALA A 234 25.90 -32.03 -22.16
CA ALA A 234 26.94 -32.50 -23.06
C ALA A 234 26.43 -33.02 -24.43
N ALA A 235 25.10 -33.09 -24.65
CA ALA A 235 24.50 -33.62 -25.87
C ALA A 235 23.52 -32.65 -26.56
N ASP A 236 23.52 -31.37 -26.18
CA ASP A 236 22.65 -30.36 -26.80
C ASP A 236 23.42 -29.56 -27.88
N PRO A 237 23.14 -29.77 -29.17
CA PRO A 237 23.84 -29.10 -30.27
C PRO A 237 23.50 -27.61 -30.41
N ASN A 238 22.51 -27.07 -29.68
CA ASN A 238 22.09 -25.66 -29.80
C ASN A 238 22.58 -24.76 -28.65
N LEU A 239 23.44 -25.27 -27.75
CA LEU A 239 23.97 -24.51 -26.62
C LEU A 239 25.05 -23.49 -27.02
N GLU A 240 25.59 -23.56 -28.23
CA GLU A 240 26.62 -22.63 -28.74
C GLU A 240 26.05 -21.38 -29.43
N GLU A 241 24.75 -21.31 -29.74
CA GLU A 241 24.14 -20.17 -30.47
C GLU A 241 23.59 -19.04 -29.58
N GLU A 242 23.57 -19.17 -28.24
CA GLU A 242 22.91 -18.20 -27.34
C GLU A 242 23.74 -16.96 -26.95
N TRP A 243 24.88 -16.68 -27.60
CA TRP A 243 25.70 -15.47 -27.33
C TRP A 243 26.04 -14.61 -28.57
N SER A 244 25.25 -14.68 -29.65
CA SER A 244 25.43 -13.77 -30.80
C SER A 244 24.41 -12.62 -30.77
N SER A 245 24.93 -11.44 -30.42
CA SER A 245 24.51 -10.09 -30.86
C SER A 245 23.04 -9.67 -30.64
N ASP A 246 22.86 -8.82 -29.62
CA ASP A 246 21.99 -7.65 -29.71
C ASP A 246 22.40 -6.85 -30.96
N GLU A 247 21.72 -7.05 -32.09
CA GLU A 247 21.72 -6.09 -33.19
C GLU A 247 20.55 -5.13 -32.99
N GLU A 248 20.93 -3.88 -32.77
CA GLU A 248 20.10 -2.68 -32.74
C GLU A 248 19.24 -2.61 -34.00
N GLY A 249 17.92 -2.72 -33.83
CA GLY A 249 16.97 -2.36 -34.87
C GLY A 249 16.82 -0.85 -34.89
N GLU A 250 17.48 -0.22 -35.87
CA GLU A 250 17.41 1.20 -36.21
C GLU A 250 15.94 1.69 -36.28
N GLU A 251 15.66 2.80 -35.60
CA GLU A 251 14.45 3.59 -35.77
C GLU A 251 14.54 4.33 -37.11
N GLU A 252 13.93 3.80 -38.17
CA GLU A 252 13.60 4.61 -39.36
C GLU A 252 12.49 5.60 -38.99
N THR A 253 12.87 6.87 -38.86
CA THR A 253 11.96 8.02 -38.89
C THR A 253 11.41 8.15 -40.31
N GLY A 254 10.20 7.65 -40.55
CA GLY A 254 9.41 8.01 -41.72
C GLY A 254 8.76 9.37 -41.49
N GLU A 255 9.20 10.37 -42.23
CA GLU A 255 8.52 11.65 -42.41
C GLU A 255 7.25 11.40 -43.23
N ASP A 256 6.09 11.67 -42.65
CA ASP A 256 4.82 11.71 -43.38
C ASP A 256 4.77 13.04 -44.16
N GLU A 257 5.03 13.00 -45.47
CA GLU A 257 4.69 14.09 -46.39
C GLU A 257 3.17 14.11 -46.59
N GLU A 258 2.55 15.25 -46.27
CA GLU A 258 1.16 15.59 -46.59
C GLU A 258 1.05 15.78 -48.12
N GLU A 259 0.40 14.84 -48.82
CA GLU A 259 -0.16 15.09 -50.15
C GLU A 259 -1.55 15.73 -50.00
N ASP A 260 -1.60 17.04 -50.23
CA ASP A 260 -2.82 17.78 -50.54
C ASP A 260 -3.36 17.32 -51.92
N GLU A 261 -4.55 16.72 -51.95
CA GLU A 261 -5.35 16.55 -53.17
C GLU A 261 -6.31 17.74 -53.35
N GLU A 262 -6.14 18.48 -54.45
CA GLU A 262 -7.11 19.41 -55.06
C GLU A 262 -8.32 18.68 -55.68
#